data_AF-A0A9P4GDQ5-F1
#
_entry.id   AF-A0A9P4GDQ5-F1
#
_cell.length_a   1.000
_cell.length_b   1.000
_cell.length_c   1.000
_cell.angle_alpha   90.00
_cell.angle_beta   90.00
_cell.angle_gamma   90.00
#
_symmetry.space_group_name_H-M   'P 1'
#
loop_
_entity.id
_entity.type
_entity.pdbx_description
1 polymer ?
#
loop_
_entity_poly.entity_id
_entity_poly.type
_entity_poly.pdbx_seq_one_letter_code
_entity_poly.pdbx_strand_id
1 'polypeptide(L)'
;MTRAVDVDLERAQERLYDIERQGVFADKCIRPISADMEILHAKRGKLDEQKHRLLAEIFDIELNDSLLKNALDKAVRPHCIAWNAQFFTSMRARLPRELRDMVYAQLWDAKTLDKTWKSMELSLFNDQDESWRILHLPHFVNSSIVGPESVLEVVEAWYQLVSVIGSPFHAGSLESLERLVTADAFSIGTDATTLLRELVLEFEIIYLIPPSEYYRQCVRLLHKIKNKSGFKLTIKFLQRRISMDFWLDALESLRPILEVFEEEGASVRVFFQYLHLKLLPVIEYDLHDARKNPSSNWRQEAIKALDSDSRIRARHRCYLQKNAPVYVPEDKASPESSEWEEGEYDYMGERWETATDYGW
;
A
#
# COMPACT_ATOMS: atom_id res chain seq x y z
N MET A 1 -88.00 -0.31 18.43
CA MET A 1 -87.02 0.47 17.63
C MET A 1 -86.27 1.49 18.48
N THR A 2 -86.91 2.21 19.40
CA THR A 2 -86.27 3.26 20.25
C THR A 2 -85.06 2.77 21.05
N ARG A 3 -85.15 1.63 21.75
CA ARG A 3 -84.02 1.06 22.53
C ARG A 3 -82.78 0.70 21.72
N ALA A 4 -82.92 0.34 20.44
CA ALA A 4 -81.75 -0.02 19.62
C ALA A 4 -80.96 1.24 19.21
N VAL A 5 -81.69 2.33 18.91
CA VAL A 5 -81.09 3.63 18.61
C VAL A 5 -80.38 4.21 19.84
N ASP A 6 -80.95 4.05 21.03
CA ASP A 6 -80.33 4.52 22.28
C ASP A 6 -79.01 3.79 22.59
N VAL A 7 -78.94 2.48 22.38
CA VAL A 7 -77.71 1.67 22.60
C VAL A 7 -76.61 2.02 21.59
N ASP A 8 -76.97 2.27 20.33
CA ASP A 8 -76.01 2.69 19.32
C ASP A 8 -75.51 4.13 19.56
N LEU A 9 -76.37 5.01 20.08
CA LEU A 9 -75.99 6.36 20.48
C LEU A 9 -75.02 6.34 21.68
N GLU A 10 -75.28 5.50 22.68
CA GLU A 10 -74.42 5.34 23.86
C GLU A 10 -73.03 4.79 23.46
N ARG A 11 -72.98 3.77 22.60
CA ARG A 11 -71.72 3.25 22.03
C ARG A 11 -70.97 4.29 21.20
N ALA A 12 -71.68 5.13 20.45
CA ALA A 12 -71.06 6.20 19.69
C ALA A 12 -70.45 7.27 20.61
N GLN A 13 -71.13 7.60 21.72
CA GLN A 13 -70.64 8.52 22.74
C GLN A 13 -69.42 7.96 23.48
N GLU A 14 -69.42 6.68 23.86
CA GLU A 14 -68.25 6.02 24.46
C GLU A 14 -67.03 6.04 23.52
N ARG A 15 -67.24 5.74 22.23
CA ARG A 15 -66.17 5.80 21.23
C ARG A 15 -65.62 7.20 21.03
N LEU A 16 -66.49 8.21 20.99
CA LEU A 16 -66.08 9.61 20.91
C LEU A 16 -65.24 10.00 22.13
N TYR A 17 -65.69 9.61 23.33
CA TYR A 17 -64.95 9.86 24.57
C TYR A 17 -63.57 9.17 24.58
N ASP A 18 -63.48 7.92 24.12
CA ASP A 18 -62.20 7.22 24.01
C ASP A 18 -61.27 7.84 22.98
N ILE A 19 -61.78 8.31 21.84
CA ILE A 19 -61.00 9.02 20.82
C ILE A 19 -60.48 10.35 21.37
N GLU A 20 -61.32 11.13 22.06
CA GLU A 20 -60.90 12.38 22.70
C GLU A 20 -59.82 12.13 23.77
N ARG A 21 -60.00 11.09 24.59
CA ARG A 21 -59.02 10.69 25.60
C ARG A 21 -57.69 10.24 24.98
N GLN A 22 -57.72 9.48 23.89
CA GLN A 22 -56.53 9.09 23.13
C GLN A 22 -55.87 10.31 22.49
N GLY A 23 -56.64 11.27 21.96
CA GLY A 23 -56.14 12.52 21.41
C GLY A 23 -55.39 13.36 22.45
N VAL A 24 -55.95 13.51 23.66
CA VAL A 24 -55.30 14.21 24.78
C VAL A 24 -54.03 13.47 25.24
N PHE A 25 -54.05 12.15 25.28
CA PHE A 25 -52.87 11.35 25.63
C PHE A 25 -51.76 11.51 24.58
N ALA A 26 -52.11 11.43 23.29
CA ALA A 26 -51.18 11.63 22.17
C ALA A 26 -50.58 13.03 22.20
N ASP A 27 -51.38 14.08 22.39
CA ASP A 27 -50.90 15.47 22.52
C ASP A 27 -49.94 15.62 23.72
N LYS A 28 -50.26 14.99 24.86
CA LYS A 28 -49.38 14.96 26.04
C LYS A 28 -48.05 14.25 25.79
N CYS A 29 -48.01 13.26 24.89
CA CYS A 29 -46.78 12.57 24.48
C CYS A 29 -46.01 13.31 23.38
N ILE A 30 -46.68 13.98 22.45
CA ILE A 30 -46.07 14.68 21.31
C ILE A 30 -45.43 16.00 21.74
N ARG A 31 -46.03 16.76 22.67
CA ARG A 31 -45.49 18.06 23.10
C ARG A 31 -44.07 17.98 23.68
N PRO A 32 -43.72 17.04 24.59
CA PRO A 32 -42.35 16.87 25.07
C PRO A 32 -41.36 16.54 23.94
N ILE A 33 -41.76 15.67 23.00
CA ILE A 33 -40.91 15.29 21.86
C ILE A 33 -40.65 16.51 20.97
N SER A 34 -41.67 17.34 20.72
CA SER A 34 -41.51 18.59 19.95
C SER A 34 -40.56 19.57 20.65
N ALA A 35 -40.68 19.72 21.97
CA ALA A 35 -39.78 20.57 22.75
C ALA A 35 -38.34 20.04 22.73
N ASP A 36 -38.15 18.72 22.85
CA ASP A 36 -36.83 18.08 22.76
C ASP A 36 -36.22 18.25 21.35
N MET A 37 -37.03 18.13 20.29
CA MET A 37 -36.59 18.40 18.92
C MET A 37 -36.12 19.84 18.74
N GLU A 38 -36.85 20.83 19.27
CA GLU A 38 -36.44 22.24 19.22
C GLU A 38 -35.10 22.46 19.95
N ILE A 39 -34.91 21.83 21.12
CA ILE A 39 -33.64 21.88 21.86
C ILE A 39 -32.51 21.25 21.06
N LEU A 40 -32.74 20.09 20.43
CA LEU A 40 -31.75 19.41 19.59
C LEU A 40 -31.40 20.23 18.35
N HIS A 41 -32.36 20.86 17.68
CA HIS A 41 -32.13 21.76 16.55
C HIS A 41 -31.30 22.98 16.97
N ALA A 42 -31.63 23.61 18.10
CA ALA A 42 -30.85 24.72 18.63
C ALA A 42 -29.42 24.30 19.02
N LYS A 43 -29.24 23.10 19.59
CA LYS A 43 -27.91 22.55 19.91
C LYS A 43 -27.10 22.25 18.65
N ARG A 44 -27.74 21.69 17.61
CA ARG A 44 -27.12 21.46 16.30
C ARG A 44 -26.66 22.77 15.67
N GLY A 45 -27.50 23.80 15.65
CA GLY A 45 -27.12 25.12 15.13
C GLY A 45 -25.89 25.71 15.83
N LYS A 46 -25.85 25.63 17.17
CA LYS A 46 -24.66 26.07 17.94
C LYS A 46 -23.40 25.27 17.62
N LEU A 47 -23.52 23.95 17.41
CA LEU A 47 -22.39 23.10 17.05
C LEU A 47 -21.90 23.40 15.62
N ASP A 48 -22.81 23.65 14.69
CA ASP A 48 -22.46 24.02 13.31
C ASP A 48 -21.73 25.38 13.29
N GLU A 49 -22.17 26.37 14.06
CA GLU A 49 -21.46 27.64 14.25
C GLU A 49 -20.07 27.47 14.90
N GLN A 50 -19.93 26.57 15.87
CA GLN A 50 -18.63 26.25 16.47
C GLN A 50 -17.71 25.55 15.46
N LYS A 51 -18.24 24.60 14.68
CA LYS A 51 -17.50 23.91 13.63
C LYS A 51 -16.99 24.90 12.58
N HIS A 52 -17.84 25.81 12.11
CA HIS A 52 -17.44 26.82 11.13
C HIS A 52 -16.37 27.77 11.67
N ARG A 53 -16.46 28.19 12.94
CA ARG A 53 -15.41 29.00 13.58
C ARG A 53 -14.07 28.28 13.68
N LEU A 54 -14.08 27.03 14.15
CA LEU A 54 -12.84 26.23 14.25
C LEU A 54 -12.21 25.97 12.87
N LEU A 55 -13.03 25.74 11.84
CA LEU A 55 -12.51 25.58 10.48
C LEU A 55 -11.84 26.86 9.96
N ALA A 56 -12.41 28.04 10.25
CA ALA A 56 -11.79 29.31 9.90
C ALA A 56 -10.46 29.53 10.64
N GLU A 57 -10.40 29.24 11.94
CA GLU A 57 -9.16 29.32 12.73
C GLU A 57 -8.08 28.36 12.22
N ILE A 58 -8.44 27.12 11.89
CA ILE A 58 -7.51 26.14 11.29
C ILE A 58 -6.96 26.68 9.98
N PHE A 59 -7.82 27.21 9.11
CA PHE A 59 -7.42 27.77 7.83
C PHE A 59 -6.44 28.94 7.98
N ASP A 60 -6.70 29.85 8.92
CA ASP A 60 -5.81 30.99 9.20
C ASP A 60 -4.46 30.53 9.76
N ILE A 61 -4.43 29.49 10.59
CA ILE A 61 -3.18 28.89 11.09
C ILE A 61 -2.39 28.25 9.93
N GLU A 62 -3.04 27.46 9.09
CA GLU A 62 -2.41 26.82 7.93
C GLU A 62 -1.86 27.84 6.93
N LEU A 63 -2.62 28.92 6.68
CA LEU A 63 -2.17 30.01 5.81
C LEU A 63 -0.94 30.72 6.38
N ASN A 64 -0.95 31.05 7.67
CA ASN A 64 0.19 31.69 8.33
C ASN A 64 1.42 30.78 8.37
N ASP A 65 1.25 29.50 8.67
CA ASP A 65 2.36 28.54 8.67
C ASP A 65 2.96 28.38 7.26
N SER A 66 2.11 28.31 6.23
CA SER A 66 2.54 28.29 4.84
C SER A 66 3.32 29.56 4.44
N LEU A 67 2.82 30.75 4.80
CA LEU A 67 3.50 32.02 4.52
C LEU A 67 4.85 32.12 5.23
N LEU A 68 4.89 31.74 6.50
CA LEU A 68 6.11 31.81 7.32
C LEU A 68 7.14 30.80 6.83
N LYS A 69 6.70 29.59 6.48
CA LYS A 69 7.54 28.56 5.86
C LYS A 69 8.07 28.99 4.50
N ASN A 70 7.25 29.61 3.65
CA ASN A 70 7.69 30.13 2.35
C ASN A 70 8.73 31.26 2.49
N ALA A 71 8.50 32.18 3.43
CA ALA A 71 9.45 33.27 3.70
C ALA A 71 10.78 32.74 4.25
N LEU A 72 10.71 31.79 5.19
CA LEU A 72 11.88 31.13 5.77
C LEU A 72 12.63 30.33 4.71
N ASP A 73 11.94 29.51 3.93
CA ASP A 73 12.54 28.72 2.85
C ASP A 73 13.22 29.64 1.83
N LYS A 74 12.60 30.77 1.46
CA LYS A 74 13.21 31.74 0.54
C LYS A 74 14.50 32.36 1.09
N ALA A 75 14.59 32.56 2.41
CA ALA A 75 15.78 33.10 3.06
C ALA A 75 16.88 32.03 3.31
N VAL A 76 16.48 30.84 3.76
CA VAL A 76 17.38 29.77 4.19
C VAL A 76 17.91 28.97 3.00
N ARG A 77 17.08 28.72 1.99
CA ARG A 77 17.44 27.86 0.86
C ARG A 77 18.72 28.30 0.14
N PRO A 78 18.93 29.57 -0.23
CA PRO A 78 20.18 30.00 -0.87
C PRO A 78 21.42 29.73 0.00
N HIS A 79 21.30 29.92 1.32
CA HIS A 79 22.40 29.66 2.25
C HIS A 79 22.72 28.16 2.34
N CYS A 80 21.70 27.30 2.41
CA CYS A 80 21.88 25.85 2.40
C CYS A 80 22.51 25.37 1.09
N ILE A 81 22.09 25.93 -0.05
CA ILE A 81 22.65 25.59 -1.37
C ILE A 81 24.13 25.97 -1.44
N ALA A 82 24.47 27.21 -1.06
CA ALA A 82 25.85 27.68 -1.06
C ALA A 82 26.74 26.87 -0.11
N TRP A 83 26.23 26.58 1.10
CA TRP A 83 26.94 25.77 2.08
C TRP A 83 27.17 24.33 1.56
N ASN A 84 26.16 23.68 0.98
CA ASN A 84 26.31 22.34 0.41
C ASN A 84 27.34 22.33 -0.71
N ALA A 85 27.28 23.27 -1.66
CA ALA A 85 28.26 23.35 -2.74
C ALA A 85 29.70 23.45 -2.20
N GLN A 86 29.93 24.29 -1.18
CA GLN A 86 31.25 24.43 -0.56
C GLN A 86 31.68 23.20 0.25
N PHE A 87 30.74 22.61 1.01
CA PHE A 87 30.98 21.45 1.84
C PHE A 87 31.44 20.26 1.00
N PHE A 88 30.68 19.91 -0.04
CA PHE A 88 30.99 18.80 -0.93
C PHE A 88 32.32 19.01 -1.67
N THR A 89 32.56 20.22 -2.18
CA THR A 89 33.84 20.58 -2.80
C THR A 89 35.01 20.35 -1.84
N SER A 90 34.89 20.87 -0.61
CA SER A 90 35.94 20.75 0.40
C SER A 90 36.17 19.31 0.84
N MET A 91 35.09 18.54 0.95
CA MET A 91 35.12 17.14 1.36
C MET A 91 35.82 16.27 0.30
N ARG A 92 35.48 16.44 -0.98
CA ARG A 92 36.15 15.75 -2.10
C ARG A 92 37.64 16.08 -2.20
N ALA A 93 38.01 17.33 -1.94
CA ALA A 93 39.40 17.75 -2.00
C ALA A 93 40.28 17.23 -0.85
N ARG A 94 39.68 16.88 0.30
CA ARG A 94 40.43 16.59 1.53
C ARG A 94 40.30 15.16 2.03
N LEU A 95 39.19 14.48 1.74
CA LEU A 95 38.92 13.15 2.26
C LEU A 95 39.04 12.09 1.16
N PRO A 96 39.62 10.91 1.45
CA PRO A 96 39.55 9.75 0.57
C PRO A 96 38.11 9.20 0.47
N ARG A 97 37.83 8.37 -0.54
CA ARG A 97 36.47 7.89 -0.89
C ARG A 97 35.77 7.26 0.31
N GLU A 98 36.48 6.44 1.06
CA GLU A 98 35.96 5.65 2.18
C GLU A 98 35.46 6.55 3.32
N LEU A 99 36.20 7.62 3.63
CA LEU A 99 35.77 8.61 4.63
C LEU A 99 34.61 9.45 4.12
N ARG A 100 34.51 9.70 2.81
CA ARG A 100 33.34 10.38 2.23
C ARG A 100 32.09 9.53 2.32
N ASP A 101 32.18 8.22 2.07
CA ASP A 101 31.05 7.29 2.21
C ASP A 101 30.49 7.26 3.63
N MET A 102 31.36 7.33 4.64
CA MET A 102 30.93 7.47 6.03
C MET A 102 30.13 8.76 6.24
N VAL A 103 30.54 9.87 5.64
CA VAL A 103 29.82 11.15 5.72
C VAL A 103 28.50 11.10 4.96
N TYR A 104 28.48 10.58 3.73
CA TYR A 104 27.27 10.42 2.94
C TYR A 104 26.24 9.56 3.65
N ALA A 105 26.69 8.51 4.34
CA ALA A 105 25.79 7.67 5.12
C ALA A 105 25.07 8.44 6.24
N GLN A 106 25.71 9.48 6.81
CA GLN A 106 25.10 10.34 7.83
C GLN A 106 24.16 11.40 7.25
N LEU A 107 24.24 11.71 5.96
CA LEU A 107 23.28 12.62 5.31
C LEU A 107 21.89 11.99 5.16
N TRP A 108 21.86 10.66 5.12
CA TRP A 108 20.65 9.86 4.90
C TRP A 108 20.03 9.41 6.22
N ASP A 109 19.33 10.33 6.90
CA ASP A 109 18.50 9.96 8.05
C ASP A 109 17.21 9.23 7.60
N ALA A 110 16.52 8.60 8.55
CA ALA A 110 15.31 7.82 8.26
C ALA A 110 14.23 8.64 7.53
N LYS A 111 14.11 9.94 7.86
CA LYS A 111 13.13 10.85 7.25
C LYS A 111 13.49 11.19 5.80
N THR A 112 14.76 11.43 5.53
CA THR A 112 15.28 11.79 4.22
C THR A 112 15.29 10.58 3.30
N LEU A 113 15.58 9.39 3.84
CA LEU A 113 15.43 8.12 3.15
C LEU A 113 13.98 7.88 2.73
N ASP A 114 13.01 7.96 3.65
CA ASP A 114 11.58 7.77 3.35
C ASP A 114 11.07 8.75 2.28
N LYS A 115 11.40 10.04 2.41
CA LYS A 115 11.00 11.06 1.43
C LYS A 115 11.64 10.85 0.06
N THR A 116 12.91 10.47 0.03
CA THR A 116 13.64 10.23 -1.20
C THR A 116 13.14 8.97 -1.89
N TRP A 117 12.85 7.91 -1.12
CA TRP A 117 12.18 6.72 -1.62
C TRP A 117 10.87 7.06 -2.31
N LYS A 118 9.97 7.80 -1.65
CA LYS A 118 8.69 8.22 -2.24
C LYS A 118 8.87 9.03 -3.51
N SER A 119 9.86 9.93 -3.53
CA SER A 119 10.17 10.72 -4.72
C SER A 119 10.70 9.85 -5.86
N MET A 120 11.53 8.85 -5.53
CA MET A 120 12.07 7.88 -6.48
C MET A 120 10.96 6.99 -7.04
N GLU A 121 10.08 6.47 -6.19
CA GLU A 121 8.91 5.68 -6.56
C GLU A 121 8.00 6.46 -7.52
N LEU A 122 7.70 7.72 -7.20
CA LEU A 122 6.95 8.61 -8.10
C LEU A 122 7.69 8.83 -9.42
N SER A 123 9.02 9.04 -9.39
CA SER A 123 9.84 9.22 -10.60
C SER A 123 9.85 7.98 -11.50
N LEU A 124 9.88 6.79 -10.89
CA LEU A 124 9.87 5.53 -11.60
C LEU A 124 8.50 5.24 -12.21
N PHE A 125 7.42 5.45 -11.46
CA PHE A 125 6.09 4.94 -11.83
C PHE A 125 5.12 5.98 -12.38
N ASN A 126 5.40 7.28 -12.25
CA ASN A 126 4.61 8.34 -12.87
C ASN A 126 5.39 9.01 -14.01
N ASP A 127 4.77 9.08 -15.18
CA ASP A 127 5.23 9.88 -16.33
C ASP A 127 5.10 11.40 -16.11
N GLN A 128 5.03 11.85 -14.85
CA GLN A 128 4.91 13.28 -14.57
C GLN A 128 6.22 14.03 -14.83
N ASP A 129 6.05 15.30 -15.18
CA ASP A 129 7.06 16.29 -15.54
C ASP A 129 8.31 16.24 -14.64
N GLU A 130 9.50 16.26 -15.25
CA GLU A 130 10.82 16.28 -14.59
C GLU A 130 10.92 17.37 -13.52
N SER A 131 10.16 18.45 -13.66
CA SER A 131 10.09 19.56 -12.71
C SER A 131 9.69 19.11 -11.28
N TRP A 132 8.82 18.09 -11.16
CA TRP A 132 8.41 17.54 -9.86
C TRP A 132 9.53 16.72 -9.20
N ARG A 133 10.37 16.05 -10.00
CA ARG A 133 11.44 15.17 -9.50
C ARG A 133 12.48 15.94 -8.69
N ILE A 134 12.79 17.17 -9.11
CA ILE A 134 13.88 17.97 -8.54
C ILE A 134 13.45 18.74 -7.28
N LEU A 135 12.16 19.09 -7.16
CA LEU A 135 11.69 19.95 -6.07
C LEU A 135 11.62 19.24 -4.70
N HIS A 136 11.48 17.92 -4.70
CA HIS A 136 11.31 17.15 -3.46
C HIS A 136 12.56 16.42 -2.98
N LEU A 137 13.60 16.35 -3.82
CA LEU A 137 14.87 15.74 -3.44
C LEU A 137 15.72 16.70 -2.59
N PRO A 138 16.51 16.17 -1.63
CA PRO A 138 17.48 16.99 -0.91
C PRO A 138 18.45 17.67 -1.87
N HIS A 139 18.87 18.90 -1.54
CA HIS A 139 19.77 19.68 -2.40
C HIS A 139 21.09 18.96 -2.72
N PHE A 140 21.55 18.05 -1.85
CA PHE A 140 22.76 17.28 -2.05
C PHE A 140 22.64 16.14 -3.07
N VAL A 141 21.44 15.91 -3.60
CA VAL A 141 21.19 14.98 -4.73
C VAL A 141 21.08 15.75 -6.05
N ASN A 142 21.09 17.09 -6.02
CA ASN A 142 21.01 17.91 -7.22
C ASN A 142 22.40 18.16 -7.81
N SER A 143 22.65 17.61 -9.00
CA SER A 143 23.94 17.69 -9.69
C SER A 143 24.36 19.12 -10.04
N SER A 144 23.40 20.02 -10.27
CA SER A 144 23.68 21.44 -10.51
C SER A 144 24.18 22.18 -9.28
N ILE A 145 23.99 21.64 -8.08
CA ILE A 145 24.37 22.26 -6.81
C ILE A 145 25.71 21.71 -6.31
N VAL A 146 25.85 20.39 -6.19
CA VAL A 146 27.04 19.77 -5.57
C VAL A 146 28.02 19.14 -6.56
N GLY A 147 27.70 19.17 -7.86
CA GLY A 147 28.47 18.56 -8.94
C GLY A 147 28.09 17.10 -9.21
N PRO A 148 28.20 16.63 -10.46
CA PRO A 148 27.70 15.31 -10.87
C PRO A 148 28.44 14.16 -10.16
N GLU A 149 29.74 14.28 -9.95
CA GLU A 149 30.53 13.22 -9.30
C GLU A 149 30.17 13.09 -7.82
N SER A 150 29.92 14.20 -7.12
CA SER A 150 29.46 14.19 -5.73
C SER A 150 28.09 13.52 -5.60
N VAL A 151 27.17 13.86 -6.51
CA VAL A 151 25.82 13.28 -6.50
C VAL A 151 25.84 11.79 -6.78
N LEU A 152 26.68 11.33 -7.71
CA LEU A 152 26.85 9.90 -7.97
C LEU A 152 27.27 9.17 -6.69
N GLU A 153 28.28 9.68 -5.99
CA GLU A 153 28.75 9.10 -4.73
C GLU A 153 27.67 9.06 -3.64
N VAL A 154 26.85 10.11 -3.54
CA VAL A 154 25.74 10.23 -2.60
C VAL A 154 24.62 9.23 -2.89
N VAL A 155 24.28 9.06 -4.17
CA VAL A 155 23.24 8.12 -4.61
C VAL A 155 23.72 6.68 -4.45
N GLU A 156 24.99 6.39 -4.71
CA GLU A 156 25.60 5.09 -4.39
C GLU A 156 25.43 4.76 -2.90
N ALA A 157 25.72 5.72 -2.01
CA ALA A 157 25.54 5.55 -0.56
C ALA A 157 24.05 5.34 -0.19
N TRP A 158 23.13 6.01 -0.89
CA TRP A 158 21.68 5.83 -0.70
C TRP A 158 21.26 4.39 -1.01
N TYR A 159 21.65 3.84 -2.17
CA TYR A 159 21.33 2.46 -2.56
C TYR A 159 21.88 1.43 -1.57
N GLN A 160 23.07 1.67 -1.03
CA GLN A 160 23.65 0.82 0.01
C GLN A 160 22.82 0.87 1.30
N LEU A 161 22.50 2.06 1.81
CA LEU A 161 21.78 2.21 3.08
C LEU A 161 20.34 1.72 3.03
N VAL A 162 19.64 2.00 1.92
CA VAL A 162 18.22 1.68 1.82
C VAL A 162 18.00 0.15 1.88
N SER A 163 18.94 -0.63 1.37
CA SER A 163 18.95 -2.12 1.45
C SER A 163 19.24 -2.70 2.84
N VAL A 164 19.67 -1.86 3.79
CA VAL A 164 19.91 -2.25 5.19
C VAL A 164 18.69 -1.95 6.04
N ILE A 165 18.00 -0.84 5.77
CA ILE A 165 16.90 -0.33 6.60
C ILE A 165 15.56 -1.00 6.24
N GLY A 166 15.41 -1.52 5.02
CA GLY A 166 14.24 -2.29 4.63
C GLY A 166 14.36 -2.87 3.23
N SER A 167 13.24 -3.37 2.72
CA SER A 167 13.11 -3.96 1.38
C SER A 167 12.32 -3.03 0.45
N PRO A 168 12.86 -1.86 0.09
CA PRO A 168 12.09 -0.85 -0.62
C PRO A 168 11.82 -1.28 -2.07
N PHE A 169 12.75 -1.99 -2.71
CA PHE A 169 12.68 -2.34 -4.11
C PHE A 169 11.73 -3.51 -4.35
N HIS A 170 10.46 -3.18 -4.52
CA HIS A 170 9.39 -4.13 -4.75
C HIS A 170 8.87 -4.05 -6.18
N ALA A 171 8.79 -5.20 -6.85
CA ALA A 171 8.19 -5.32 -8.17
C ALA A 171 7.06 -6.37 -8.15
N GLY A 172 5.82 -5.89 -8.09
CA GLY A 172 4.62 -6.71 -8.29
C GLY A 172 4.17 -6.82 -9.75
N SER A 173 4.86 -6.15 -10.68
CA SER A 173 4.57 -6.18 -12.11
C SER A 173 5.85 -6.17 -12.95
N LEU A 174 5.76 -6.61 -14.20
CA LEU A 174 6.88 -6.58 -15.15
C LEU A 174 7.33 -5.15 -15.44
N GLU A 175 6.40 -4.21 -15.59
CA GLU A 175 6.69 -2.79 -15.80
C GLU A 175 7.45 -2.22 -14.59
N SER A 176 7.04 -2.59 -13.38
CA SER A 176 7.74 -2.17 -12.16
C SER A 176 9.16 -2.73 -12.09
N LEU A 177 9.33 -4.01 -12.44
CA LEU A 177 10.63 -4.66 -12.50
C LEU A 177 11.54 -4.00 -13.54
N GLU A 178 11.02 -3.74 -14.74
CA GLU A 178 11.77 -3.09 -15.80
C GLU A 178 12.26 -1.72 -15.34
N ARG A 179 11.37 -0.88 -14.81
CA ARG A 179 11.72 0.44 -14.27
C ARG A 179 12.78 0.37 -13.18
N LEU A 180 12.65 -0.53 -12.21
CA LEU A 180 13.66 -0.66 -11.13
C LEU A 180 15.03 -1.10 -11.65
N VAL A 181 15.08 -1.91 -12.70
CA VAL A 181 16.33 -2.45 -13.24
C VAL A 181 16.97 -1.50 -14.25
N THR A 182 16.19 -0.75 -15.03
CA THR A 182 16.71 0.01 -16.18
C THR A 182 16.61 1.52 -16.04
N ALA A 183 15.76 2.06 -15.17
CA ALA A 183 15.59 3.50 -15.07
C ALA A 183 16.61 4.15 -14.13
N ASP A 184 17.05 5.35 -14.51
CA ASP A 184 17.84 6.23 -13.65
C ASP A 184 16.90 7.16 -12.91
N ALA A 185 16.43 6.70 -11.75
CA ALA A 185 15.40 7.40 -10.98
C ALA A 185 15.82 8.81 -10.51
N PHE A 186 17.12 9.05 -10.41
CA PHE A 186 17.72 10.33 -10.03
C PHE A 186 18.14 11.18 -11.25
N SER A 187 18.15 10.60 -12.45
CA SER A 187 18.51 11.29 -13.71
C SER A 187 19.91 11.92 -13.67
N ILE A 188 20.88 11.17 -13.14
CA ILE A 188 22.28 11.59 -12.91
C ILE A 188 23.30 10.73 -13.67
N GLY A 189 22.83 9.86 -14.59
CA GLY A 189 23.63 8.91 -15.34
C GLY A 189 23.95 7.62 -14.58
N THR A 190 23.12 7.20 -13.61
CA THR A 190 23.37 5.95 -12.88
C THR A 190 22.89 4.71 -13.63
N ASP A 191 23.68 3.63 -13.53
CA ASP A 191 23.27 2.29 -13.97
C ASP A 191 22.72 1.51 -12.77
N ALA A 192 21.38 1.50 -12.62
CA ALA A 192 20.69 0.82 -11.53
C ALA A 192 21.08 -0.67 -11.40
N THR A 193 21.43 -1.34 -12.51
CA THR A 193 21.86 -2.74 -12.51
C THR A 193 23.16 -3.00 -11.72
N THR A 194 23.96 -1.96 -11.50
CA THR A 194 25.20 -2.00 -10.72
C THR A 194 25.01 -1.59 -9.26
N LEU A 195 23.97 -0.79 -8.98
CA LEU A 195 23.73 -0.19 -7.67
C LEU A 195 22.72 -0.98 -6.83
N LEU A 196 21.76 -1.65 -7.47
CA LEU A 196 20.75 -2.44 -6.78
C LEU A 196 21.41 -3.52 -5.92
N ARG A 197 20.96 -3.65 -4.67
CA ARG A 197 21.46 -4.65 -3.69
C ARG A 197 20.39 -5.58 -3.17
N GLU A 198 19.13 -5.21 -3.36
CA GLU A 198 17.98 -5.98 -2.90
C GLU A 198 16.84 -5.82 -3.89
N LEU A 199 16.06 -6.88 -4.09
CA LEU A 199 14.86 -6.88 -4.91
C LEU A 199 13.87 -7.89 -4.37
N VAL A 200 12.63 -7.45 -4.21
CA VAL A 200 11.47 -8.27 -3.89
C VAL A 200 10.61 -8.39 -5.14
N LEU A 201 10.46 -9.60 -5.66
CA LEU A 201 9.57 -9.92 -6.77
C LEU A 201 8.29 -10.55 -6.26
N GLU A 202 7.16 -10.04 -6.72
CA GLU A 202 5.84 -10.62 -6.49
C GLU A 202 5.20 -10.95 -7.85
N PHE A 203 4.73 -12.17 -8.00
CA PHE A 203 3.90 -12.56 -9.14
C PHE A 203 2.98 -13.69 -8.74
N GLU A 204 1.86 -13.78 -9.43
CA GLU A 204 0.95 -14.90 -9.28
C GLU A 204 1.62 -16.19 -9.78
N ILE A 205 1.49 -17.26 -9.00
CA ILE A 205 2.16 -18.54 -9.30
C ILE A 205 1.78 -19.11 -10.67
N ILE A 206 0.59 -18.74 -11.17
CA ILE A 206 0.07 -19.17 -12.48
C ILE A 206 0.92 -18.68 -13.65
N TYR A 207 1.71 -17.61 -13.49
CA TYR A 207 2.59 -17.12 -14.55
C TYR A 207 3.83 -17.99 -14.76
N LEU A 208 4.09 -18.91 -13.83
CA LEU A 208 5.22 -19.83 -13.90
C LEU A 208 4.87 -21.20 -14.52
N ILE A 209 3.59 -21.57 -14.62
CA ILE A 209 3.19 -22.96 -14.93
C ILE A 209 2.08 -23.00 -16.00
N PRO A 210 2.41 -23.37 -17.26
CA PRO A 210 3.76 -23.40 -17.83
C PRO A 210 4.38 -22.00 -17.86
N PRO A 211 5.71 -21.87 -18.00
CA PRO A 211 6.38 -20.57 -17.99
C PRO A 211 5.84 -19.64 -19.08
N SER A 212 5.16 -18.57 -18.65
CA SER A 212 4.58 -17.58 -19.53
C SER A 212 5.64 -16.69 -20.19
N GLU A 213 5.26 -15.96 -21.24
CA GLU A 213 6.15 -14.94 -21.82
C GLU A 213 6.48 -13.83 -20.80
N TYR A 214 5.53 -13.50 -19.91
CA TYR A 214 5.76 -12.60 -18.78
C TYR A 214 6.94 -13.07 -17.92
N TYR A 215 6.95 -14.35 -17.53
CA TYR A 215 8.05 -14.93 -16.76
C TYR A 215 9.40 -14.82 -17.50
N ARG A 216 9.41 -15.15 -18.79
CA ARG A 216 10.65 -15.08 -19.59
C ARG A 216 11.21 -13.66 -19.63
N GLN A 217 10.36 -12.65 -19.70
CA GLN A 217 10.78 -11.25 -19.65
C GLN A 217 11.32 -10.86 -18.28
N CYS A 218 10.68 -11.32 -17.19
CA CYS A 218 11.22 -11.16 -15.83
C CYS A 218 12.63 -11.75 -15.70
N VAL A 219 12.84 -12.99 -16.18
CA VAL A 219 14.16 -13.64 -16.14
C VAL A 219 15.20 -12.84 -16.93
N ARG A 220 14.85 -12.32 -18.11
CA ARG A 220 15.75 -11.46 -18.91
C ARG A 220 16.14 -10.19 -18.14
N LEU A 221 15.21 -9.57 -17.42
CA LEU A 221 15.50 -8.38 -16.61
C LEU A 221 16.37 -8.73 -15.41
N LEU A 222 16.09 -9.83 -14.72
CA LEU A 222 16.94 -10.31 -13.61
C LEU A 222 18.37 -10.56 -14.04
N HIS A 223 18.60 -11.12 -15.24
CA HIS A 223 19.94 -11.30 -15.78
C HIS A 223 20.69 -9.99 -16.07
N LYS A 224 19.99 -8.86 -16.22
CA LYS A 224 20.65 -7.55 -16.38
C LYS A 224 21.32 -7.08 -15.10
N ILE A 225 20.91 -7.58 -13.93
CA ILE A 225 21.52 -7.21 -12.64
C ILE A 225 22.97 -7.72 -12.60
N LYS A 226 23.91 -6.78 -12.60
CA LYS A 226 25.34 -7.05 -12.77
C LYS A 226 26.00 -7.48 -11.45
N ASN A 227 25.64 -6.84 -10.35
CA ASN A 227 26.25 -7.14 -9.06
C ASN A 227 25.34 -8.04 -8.20
N LYS A 228 25.61 -9.35 -8.25
CA LYS A 228 24.87 -10.35 -7.46
C LYS A 228 25.56 -10.71 -6.14
N SER A 229 26.83 -10.36 -5.96
CA SER A 229 27.55 -10.65 -4.71
C SER A 229 26.96 -9.86 -3.54
N GLY A 230 26.49 -10.57 -2.51
CA GLY A 230 25.78 -9.97 -1.39
C GLY A 230 24.39 -9.42 -1.72
N PHE A 231 23.90 -9.66 -2.94
CA PHE A 231 22.57 -9.22 -3.38
C PHE A 231 21.49 -10.04 -2.64
N LYS A 232 20.38 -9.40 -2.25
CA LYS A 232 19.24 -10.07 -1.63
C LYS A 232 18.08 -10.18 -2.61
N LEU A 233 17.83 -11.37 -3.14
CA LEU A 233 16.68 -11.63 -3.99
C LEU A 233 15.60 -12.33 -3.17
N THR A 234 14.44 -11.70 -3.06
CA THR A 234 13.24 -12.31 -2.46
C THR A 234 12.19 -12.52 -3.54
N ILE A 235 11.67 -13.73 -3.67
CA ILE A 235 10.57 -14.06 -4.57
C ILE A 235 9.36 -14.48 -3.76
N LYS A 236 8.20 -13.92 -4.08
CA LYS A 236 6.94 -14.20 -3.40
C LYS A 236 5.92 -14.68 -4.42
N PHE A 237 5.45 -15.91 -4.24
CA PHE A 237 4.38 -16.50 -5.02
C PHE A 237 3.04 -16.10 -4.44
N LEU A 238 2.25 -15.37 -5.21
CA LEU A 238 0.89 -15.04 -4.85
C LEU A 238 -0.04 -16.15 -5.31
N GLN A 239 -0.84 -16.70 -4.39
CA GLN A 239 -1.89 -17.64 -4.74
C GLN A 239 -3.04 -17.59 -3.73
N ARG A 240 -4.26 -17.38 -4.26
CA ARG A 240 -5.50 -17.36 -3.48
C ARG A 240 -6.01 -18.77 -3.19
N ARG A 241 -6.17 -19.60 -4.22
CA ARG A 241 -6.57 -21.02 -4.09
C ARG A 241 -5.33 -21.88 -3.99
N ILE A 242 -5.04 -22.35 -2.79
CA ILE A 242 -3.75 -22.93 -2.43
C ILE A 242 -3.65 -24.36 -2.96
N SER A 243 -2.79 -24.55 -3.95
CA SER A 243 -2.43 -25.85 -4.51
C SER A 243 -0.93 -26.08 -4.37
N MET A 244 -0.58 -27.09 -3.57
CA MET A 244 0.82 -27.44 -3.26
C MET A 244 1.58 -27.97 -4.46
N ASP A 245 0.89 -28.59 -5.42
CA ASP A 245 1.55 -29.15 -6.59
C ASP A 245 2.16 -28.04 -7.46
N PHE A 246 1.51 -26.87 -7.52
CA PHE A 246 2.07 -25.71 -8.21
C PHE A 246 3.31 -25.13 -7.53
N TRP A 247 3.49 -25.32 -6.23
CA TRP A 247 4.68 -24.76 -5.57
C TRP A 247 5.95 -25.43 -6.08
N LEU A 248 5.91 -26.75 -6.26
CA LEU A 248 7.04 -27.50 -6.82
C LEU A 248 7.30 -27.09 -8.28
N ASP A 249 6.28 -27.09 -9.12
CA ASP A 249 6.42 -26.74 -10.54
C ASP A 249 6.95 -25.30 -10.73
N ALA A 250 6.51 -24.37 -9.87
CA ALA A 250 7.01 -23.00 -9.84
C ALA A 250 8.48 -22.92 -9.42
N LEU A 251 8.86 -23.64 -8.36
CA LEU A 251 10.24 -23.71 -7.88
C LEU A 251 11.17 -24.33 -8.93
N GLU A 252 10.75 -25.40 -9.60
CA GLU A 252 11.47 -26.02 -10.71
C GLU A 252 11.65 -25.05 -11.87
N SER A 253 10.60 -24.30 -12.23
CA SER A 253 10.66 -23.31 -13.32
C SER A 253 11.66 -22.18 -13.03
N LEU A 254 11.77 -21.76 -11.77
CA LEU A 254 12.69 -20.72 -11.32
C LEU A 254 14.11 -21.21 -11.04
N ARG A 255 14.30 -22.50 -10.77
CA ARG A 255 15.59 -23.07 -10.36
C ARG A 255 16.78 -22.50 -11.14
N PRO A 256 16.78 -22.43 -12.49
CA PRO A 256 17.93 -21.94 -13.24
C PRO A 256 18.36 -20.52 -12.88
N ILE A 257 17.42 -19.59 -12.68
CA ILE A 257 17.76 -18.21 -12.34
C ILE A 257 18.18 -18.09 -10.87
N LEU A 258 17.58 -18.87 -9.97
CA LEU A 258 17.95 -18.83 -8.55
C LEU A 258 19.37 -19.35 -8.33
N GLU A 259 19.74 -20.43 -9.02
CA GLU A 259 21.08 -21.02 -8.94
C GLU A 259 22.15 -20.02 -9.41
N VAL A 260 21.93 -19.31 -10.52
CA VAL A 260 22.86 -18.26 -10.98
C VAL A 260 23.06 -17.17 -9.92
N PHE A 261 21.99 -16.72 -9.27
CA PHE A 261 22.11 -15.73 -8.21
C PHE A 261 22.91 -16.26 -7.01
N GLU A 262 22.62 -17.48 -6.55
CA GLU A 262 23.33 -18.09 -5.42
C GLU A 262 24.81 -18.37 -5.73
N GLU A 263 25.12 -18.87 -6.93
CA GLU A 263 26.49 -19.14 -7.38
C GLU A 263 27.33 -17.86 -7.45
N GLU A 264 26.72 -16.74 -7.82
CA GLU A 264 27.37 -15.41 -7.81
C GLU A 264 27.36 -14.74 -6.42
N GLY A 265 26.94 -15.45 -5.37
CA GLY A 265 27.03 -15.00 -3.97
C GLY A 265 25.83 -14.19 -3.46
N ALA A 266 24.68 -14.27 -4.12
CA ALA A 266 23.44 -13.66 -3.64
C ALA A 266 22.77 -14.51 -2.55
N SER A 267 22.03 -13.84 -1.66
CA SER A 267 21.08 -14.47 -0.75
C SER A 267 19.71 -14.55 -1.43
N VAL A 268 19.22 -15.76 -1.69
CA VAL A 268 17.94 -15.99 -2.36
C VAL A 268 16.93 -16.59 -1.39
N ARG A 269 15.78 -15.93 -1.25
CA ARG A 269 14.63 -16.40 -0.46
C ARG A 269 13.41 -16.52 -1.34
N VAL A 270 12.61 -17.56 -1.10
CA VAL A 270 11.38 -17.79 -1.85
C VAL A 270 10.27 -18.05 -0.85
N PHE A 271 9.14 -17.39 -1.03
CA PHE A 271 7.99 -17.46 -0.15
C PHE A 271 6.72 -17.73 -0.93
N PHE A 272 5.79 -18.41 -0.28
CA PHE A 272 4.39 -18.37 -0.66
C PHE A 272 3.69 -17.26 0.15
N GLN A 273 2.79 -16.53 -0.51
CA GLN A 273 1.89 -15.58 0.12
C GLN A 273 0.44 -15.81 -0.29
N TYR A 274 -0.42 -15.91 0.73
CA TYR A 274 -1.86 -16.07 0.54
C TYR A 274 -2.54 -14.72 0.30
N LEU A 275 -3.19 -14.57 -0.86
CA LEU A 275 -3.91 -13.37 -1.26
C LEU A 275 -5.39 -13.46 -0.86
N HIS A 276 -5.83 -12.60 0.05
CA HIS A 276 -7.25 -12.45 0.41
C HIS A 276 -7.76 -11.05 0.05
N LEU A 277 -8.73 -10.97 -0.86
CA LEU A 277 -9.46 -9.74 -1.23
C LEU A 277 -8.58 -8.51 -1.55
N LYS A 278 -7.36 -8.71 -2.08
CA LYS A 278 -6.37 -7.63 -2.36
C LYS A 278 -5.93 -6.81 -1.15
N LEU A 279 -6.24 -7.22 0.08
CA LEU A 279 -5.68 -6.60 1.30
C LEU A 279 -4.34 -7.26 1.66
N LEU A 280 -3.57 -6.56 2.50
CA LEU A 280 -2.21 -6.92 2.95
C LEU A 280 -2.02 -8.43 3.11
N PRO A 281 -0.88 -9.00 2.67
CA PRO A 281 -0.64 -10.43 2.71
C PRO A 281 -0.90 -10.97 4.11
N VAL A 282 -1.85 -11.89 4.20
CA VAL A 282 -2.34 -12.35 5.49
C VAL A 282 -1.37 -13.39 6.06
N ILE A 283 -0.74 -14.18 5.20
CA ILE A 283 0.10 -15.33 5.56
C ILE A 283 1.26 -15.41 4.59
N GLU A 284 2.45 -15.61 5.15
CA GLU A 284 3.67 -15.89 4.42
C GLU A 284 4.24 -17.24 4.90
N TYR A 285 4.70 -18.06 3.97
CA TYR A 285 5.33 -19.34 4.25
C TYR A 285 6.66 -19.44 3.50
N ASP A 286 7.75 -19.70 4.21
CA ASP A 286 9.09 -19.82 3.63
C ASP A 286 9.22 -21.16 2.89
N LEU A 287 9.58 -21.09 1.60
CA LEU A 287 9.74 -22.25 0.72
C LEU A 287 11.19 -22.70 0.62
N HIS A 288 12.08 -22.25 1.52
CA HIS A 288 13.48 -22.65 1.52
C HIS A 288 13.67 -24.17 1.54
N ASP A 289 12.98 -24.88 2.45
CA ASP A 289 13.11 -26.33 2.58
C ASP A 289 12.52 -27.08 1.38
N ALA A 290 11.39 -26.61 0.84
CA ALA A 290 10.80 -27.16 -0.38
C ALA A 290 11.77 -27.05 -1.56
N ARG A 291 12.53 -25.96 -1.63
CA ARG A 291 13.52 -25.70 -2.69
C ARG A 291 14.79 -26.52 -2.53
N LYS A 292 15.38 -26.56 -1.34
CA LYS A 292 16.68 -27.23 -1.10
C LYS A 292 16.53 -28.74 -0.89
N ASN A 293 15.41 -29.19 -0.31
CA ASN A 293 15.16 -30.58 0.06
C ASN A 293 13.74 -31.01 -0.35
N PRO A 294 13.45 -31.13 -1.67
CA PRO A 294 12.10 -31.40 -2.17
C PRO A 294 11.53 -32.76 -1.72
N SER A 295 12.39 -33.71 -1.32
CA SER A 295 12.02 -35.04 -0.81
C SER A 295 11.72 -35.09 0.70
N SER A 296 11.87 -33.96 1.41
CA SER A 296 11.59 -33.86 2.84
C SER A 296 10.08 -33.78 3.15
N ASN A 297 9.74 -33.73 4.43
CA ASN A 297 8.35 -33.58 4.90
C ASN A 297 7.80 -32.14 4.80
N TRP A 298 8.45 -31.26 4.03
CA TRP A 298 8.05 -29.85 3.89
C TRP A 298 6.57 -29.70 3.51
N ARG A 299 6.03 -30.62 2.69
CA ARG A 299 4.63 -30.57 2.26
C ARG A 299 3.68 -30.78 3.44
N GLN A 300 3.96 -31.74 4.31
CA GLN A 300 3.16 -32.00 5.51
C GLN A 300 3.28 -30.84 6.50
N GLU A 301 4.46 -30.25 6.63
CA GLU A 301 4.70 -29.08 7.48
C GLU A 301 3.96 -27.85 6.97
N ALA A 302 4.00 -27.59 5.66
CA ALA A 302 3.25 -26.54 5.00
C ALA A 302 1.74 -26.70 5.19
N ILE A 303 1.21 -27.91 4.95
CA ILE A 303 -0.22 -28.22 5.18
C ILE A 303 -0.59 -27.94 6.63
N LYS A 304 0.20 -28.44 7.59
CA LYS A 304 -0.05 -28.21 9.01
C LYS A 304 -0.03 -26.73 9.38
N ALA A 305 0.93 -25.96 8.85
CA ALA A 305 1.03 -24.52 9.08
C ALA A 305 -0.20 -23.80 8.52
N LEU A 306 -0.59 -24.07 7.27
CA LEU A 306 -1.76 -23.46 6.65
C LEU A 306 -3.05 -23.86 7.37
N ASP A 307 -3.24 -25.14 7.73
CA ASP A 307 -4.43 -25.64 8.45
C ASP A 307 -4.60 -25.01 9.82
N SER A 308 -3.51 -24.65 10.48
CA SER A 308 -3.56 -23.94 11.76
C SER A 308 -4.02 -22.48 11.65
N ASP A 309 -3.95 -21.88 10.45
CA ASP A 309 -4.29 -20.48 10.25
C ASP A 309 -5.77 -20.28 9.86
N SER A 310 -6.56 -19.75 10.80
CA SER A 310 -8.00 -19.52 10.63
C SER A 310 -8.35 -18.47 9.57
N ARG A 311 -7.38 -17.67 9.12
CA ARG A 311 -7.59 -16.60 8.14
C ARG A 311 -7.68 -17.13 6.70
N ILE A 312 -7.22 -18.36 6.45
CA ILE A 312 -7.43 -19.05 5.17
C ILE A 312 -8.85 -19.61 5.13
N ARG A 313 -9.64 -19.10 4.18
CA ARG A 313 -11.00 -19.61 3.97
C ARG A 313 -10.95 -21.08 3.55
N ALA A 314 -11.87 -21.90 4.07
CA ALA A 314 -11.94 -23.32 3.74
C ALA A 314 -12.00 -23.57 2.21
N ARG A 315 -12.73 -22.73 1.47
CA ARG A 315 -12.83 -22.78 -0.01
C ARG A 315 -11.51 -22.56 -0.76
N HIS A 316 -10.48 -22.03 -0.09
CA HIS A 316 -9.17 -21.77 -0.68
C HIS A 316 -8.14 -22.89 -0.37
N ARG A 317 -8.50 -23.90 0.43
CA ARG A 317 -7.62 -25.01 0.82
C ARG A 317 -7.67 -26.15 -0.21
N CYS A 318 -7.32 -25.85 -1.46
CA CYS A 318 -7.43 -26.81 -2.57
C CYS A 318 -6.50 -28.03 -2.39
N TYR A 319 -5.41 -27.89 -1.63
CA TYR A 319 -4.53 -29.01 -1.25
C TYR A 319 -5.22 -30.13 -0.45
N LEU A 320 -6.40 -29.89 0.13
CA LEU A 320 -7.21 -30.94 0.79
C LEU A 320 -7.99 -31.80 -0.22
N GLN A 321 -8.15 -31.31 -1.45
CA GLN A 321 -8.93 -31.96 -2.49
C GLN A 321 -7.99 -32.58 -3.52
N LYS A 322 -7.84 -33.90 -3.48
CA LYS A 322 -6.91 -34.65 -4.34
C LYS A 322 -7.16 -34.47 -5.86
N ASN A 323 -8.34 -33.96 -6.25
CA ASN A 323 -8.79 -33.76 -7.62
C ASN A 323 -9.53 -32.41 -7.82
N ALA A 324 -9.24 -31.37 -7.01
CA ALA A 324 -9.83 -30.06 -7.28
C ALA A 324 -9.49 -29.62 -8.72
N PRO A 325 -10.41 -28.93 -9.43
CA PRO A 325 -10.07 -28.35 -10.73
C PRO A 325 -8.81 -27.51 -10.58
N VAL A 326 -7.80 -27.92 -11.36
CA VAL A 326 -6.41 -27.45 -11.31
C VAL A 326 -6.34 -25.93 -11.45
N TYR A 327 -7.29 -25.34 -12.17
CA TYR A 327 -7.38 -23.91 -12.43
C TYR A 327 -8.76 -23.60 -13.00
N VAL A 328 -9.41 -22.54 -12.51
CA VAL A 328 -10.55 -21.94 -13.20
C VAL A 328 -10.05 -20.62 -13.81
N PRO A 329 -10.10 -20.41 -15.13
CA PRO A 329 -9.68 -19.16 -15.76
C PRO A 329 -10.35 -17.91 -15.19
N GLU A 330 -11.55 -18.07 -14.64
CA GLU A 330 -12.29 -17.05 -13.88
C GLU A 330 -11.57 -16.64 -12.58
N ASP A 331 -10.57 -17.38 -12.09
CA ASP A 331 -9.72 -16.96 -10.97
C ASP A 331 -8.72 -15.85 -11.36
N LYS A 332 -8.49 -15.60 -12.67
CA LYS A 332 -7.82 -14.37 -13.18
C LYS A 332 -8.74 -13.16 -13.21
N ALA A 333 -10.05 -13.35 -13.01
CA ALA A 333 -11.03 -12.27 -13.08
C ALA A 333 -10.57 -11.12 -12.20
N SER A 334 -10.39 -9.96 -12.83
CA SER A 334 -10.31 -8.66 -12.18
C SER A 334 -11.38 -8.59 -11.07
N PRO A 335 -11.16 -7.84 -9.97
CA PRO A 335 -12.24 -7.55 -9.00
C PRO A 335 -13.51 -7.00 -9.65
N GLU A 336 -13.41 -6.47 -10.86
CA GLU A 336 -14.53 -5.98 -11.65
C GLU A 336 -15.38 -7.11 -12.27
N SER A 337 -14.80 -8.31 -12.47
CA SER A 337 -15.51 -9.48 -12.99
C SER A 337 -15.72 -10.59 -11.96
N SER A 338 -15.29 -10.40 -10.70
CA SER A 338 -16.16 -10.88 -9.63
C SER A 338 -17.36 -9.95 -9.64
N GLU A 339 -18.40 -10.34 -10.39
CA GLU A 339 -19.75 -9.98 -10.00
C GLU A 339 -19.79 -10.04 -8.47
N TRP A 340 -19.97 -8.86 -7.86
CA TRP A 340 -20.67 -8.67 -6.62
C TRP A 340 -21.20 -10.01 -6.09
N GLU A 341 -20.42 -10.73 -5.28
CA GLU A 341 -20.93 -11.90 -4.55
C GLU A 341 -21.95 -11.31 -3.57
N GLU A 342 -23.18 -11.12 -4.05
CA GLU A 342 -24.35 -10.61 -3.33
C GLU A 342 -24.53 -11.46 -2.07
N GLY A 343 -23.96 -11.00 -0.96
CA GLY A 343 -24.06 -11.71 0.31
C GLY A 343 -23.04 -11.31 1.38
N GLU A 344 -21.91 -10.69 1.03
CA GLU A 344 -20.83 -10.44 2.00
C GLU A 344 -20.61 -8.95 2.41
N TYR A 345 -21.57 -8.05 2.16
CA TYR A 345 -21.60 -6.71 2.80
C TYR A 345 -22.45 -6.64 4.08
N ASP A 346 -22.98 -7.76 4.58
CA ASP A 346 -23.86 -7.75 5.76
C ASP A 346 -23.08 -7.61 7.10
N TYR A 347 -21.76 -7.40 7.06
CA TYR A 347 -20.91 -7.26 8.26
C TYR A 347 -20.18 -5.91 8.38
N MET A 348 -20.48 -4.95 7.51
CA MET A 348 -20.06 -3.55 7.65
C MET A 348 -21.27 -2.64 7.42
N GLY A 349 -22.29 -2.80 8.26
CA GLY A 349 -23.43 -1.89 8.35
C GLY A 349 -23.02 -0.55 8.96
N GLU A 350 -22.19 0.22 8.26
CA GLU A 350 -22.10 1.67 8.43
C GLU A 350 -22.48 2.33 7.10
N ARG A 351 -23.73 2.78 7.11
CA ARG A 351 -24.46 3.50 6.10
C ARG A 351 -23.77 4.85 5.83
N TRP A 352 -22.86 4.89 4.86
CA TRP A 352 -22.44 6.14 4.24
C TRP A 352 -23.50 6.57 3.23
N GLU A 353 -24.54 7.25 3.71
CA GLU A 353 -25.43 8.02 2.83
C GLU A 353 -24.63 9.19 2.25
N THR A 354 -24.21 9.04 1.00
CA THR A 354 -23.67 10.13 0.18
C THR A 354 -24.79 11.12 -0.11
N ALA A 355 -24.75 12.25 0.60
CA ALA A 355 -25.46 13.46 0.19
C ALA A 355 -24.75 14.05 -1.04
N THR A 356 -25.22 13.69 -2.24
CA THR A 356 -25.00 14.49 -3.44
C THR A 356 -26.27 15.25 -3.72
N ASP A 357 -26.38 16.43 -3.12
CA ASP A 357 -27.25 17.52 -3.58
C ASP A 357 -26.63 18.85 -3.13
N TYR A 358 -25.75 19.38 -3.96
CA TYR A 358 -25.49 20.81 -4.03
C TYR A 358 -25.35 21.17 -5.51
N GLY A 359 -26.47 21.63 -6.08
CA GLY A 359 -26.42 22.57 -7.18
C GLY A 359 -26.12 23.96 -6.62
N TRP A 360 -25.02 24.55 -7.09
CA TRP A 360 -24.86 25.97 -7.40
C TRP A 360 -23.83 26.08 -8.52
#